data_AF-A0AAV5ZQ72-F1
#
_entry.id   AF-A0AAV5ZQ72-F1
#
_cell.length_a   1.000
_cell.length_b   1.000
_cell.length_c   1.000
_cell.angle_alpha   90.00
_cell.angle_beta   90.00
_cell.angle_gamma   90.00
#
_symmetry.space_group_name_H-M   'P 1'
#
loop_
_entity.id
_entity.type
_entity.pdbx_description
1 polymer ?
#
loop_
_entity_poly.entity_id
_entity_poly.type
_entity_poly.pdbx_seq_one_letter_code
_entity_poly.pdbx_strand_id
1 'polypeptide(L)'
;MSDPSRTRRTPTPKARKSARSPETIARAAVAHEAEAVLGGKVKLTLRVTLSRAQAERLTARAISEGKNLNTLVAEILGVAPTEPTA
;
A
#
# COMPACT_ATOMS: atom_id res chain seq x y z
N MET A 1 -16.94 27.52 59.24
CA MET A 1 -17.43 27.90 57.90
C MET A 1 -16.44 27.32 56.90
N SER A 2 -16.83 26.25 56.21
CA SER A 2 -15.96 25.52 55.27
C SER A 2 -16.59 25.59 53.89
N ASP A 3 -15.86 26.10 52.92
CA ASP A 3 -16.28 26.23 51.52
C ASP A 3 -15.92 24.93 50.77
N PRO A 4 -16.90 24.10 50.33
CA PRO A 4 -16.62 22.79 49.76
C PRO A 4 -16.89 22.80 48.26
N SER A 5 -16.07 23.51 47.47
CA SER A 5 -16.24 23.50 46.00
C SER A 5 -14.93 23.43 45.23
N ARG A 6 -14.05 22.48 45.57
CA ARG A 6 -12.90 22.12 44.72
C ARG A 6 -13.31 20.96 43.81
N THR A 7 -13.96 21.27 42.70
CA THR A 7 -14.35 20.29 41.68
C THR A 7 -13.09 19.68 41.06
N ARG A 8 -12.77 18.46 41.48
CA ARG A 8 -11.65 17.67 40.96
C ARG A 8 -11.95 17.29 39.51
N ARG A 9 -11.38 18.03 38.55
CA ARG A 9 -11.43 17.64 37.12
C ARG A 9 -10.71 16.30 37.00
N THR A 10 -11.49 15.23 36.85
CA THR A 10 -10.98 13.91 36.49
C THR A 10 -10.40 13.99 35.07
N PRO A 11 -9.15 13.55 34.84
CA PRO A 11 -8.63 13.45 33.49
C PRO A 11 -9.45 12.39 32.76
N THR A 12 -10.15 12.80 31.70
CA THR A 12 -10.83 11.87 30.79
C THR A 12 -9.80 10.88 30.24
N PRO A 13 -10.05 9.56 30.29
CA PRO A 13 -9.14 8.58 29.72
C PRO A 13 -8.95 8.90 28.24
N LYS A 14 -7.71 9.22 27.82
CA LYS A 14 -7.36 9.28 26.40
C LYS A 14 -7.78 7.93 25.80
N ALA A 15 -8.77 7.97 24.90
CA ALA A 15 -9.19 6.80 24.16
C ALA A 15 -7.94 6.15 23.57
N ARG A 16 -7.61 4.93 24.06
CA ARG A 16 -6.53 4.14 23.48
C ARG A 16 -6.90 3.98 22.01
N LYS A 17 -6.09 4.56 21.12
CA LYS A 17 -6.24 4.35 19.68
C LYS A 17 -6.33 2.83 19.51
N SER A 18 -7.51 2.32 19.15
CA SER A 18 -7.67 0.88 18.98
C SER A 18 -6.58 0.44 18.01
N ALA A 19 -5.88 -0.65 18.35
CA ALA A 19 -4.97 -1.27 17.42
C ALA A 19 -5.79 -1.56 16.15
N ARG A 20 -5.55 -0.75 15.11
CA ARG A 20 -6.32 -0.85 13.86
C ARG A 20 -6.05 -2.25 13.31
N SER A 21 -7.11 -2.95 12.89
CA SER A 21 -6.95 -4.24 12.23
C SER A 21 -6.03 -4.11 11.01
N PRO A 22 -5.33 -5.18 10.60
CA PRO A 22 -4.49 -5.17 9.40
C PRO A 22 -5.21 -4.61 8.17
N GLU A 23 -6.52 -4.90 7.98
CA GLU A 23 -7.27 -4.36 6.84
C GLU A 23 -7.47 -2.84 6.94
N THR A 24 -7.62 -2.31 8.15
CA THR A 24 -7.77 -0.86 8.37
C THR A 24 -6.44 -0.13 8.14
N ILE A 25 -5.32 -0.76 8.47
CA ILE A 25 -3.98 -0.22 8.18
C ILE A 25 -3.74 -0.24 6.66
N ALA A 26 -4.05 -1.35 5.99
CA ALA A 26 -3.89 -1.49 4.55
C ALA A 26 -4.73 -0.45 3.77
N ARG A 27 -6.00 -0.27 4.15
CA ARG A 27 -6.87 0.75 3.54
C ARG A 27 -6.31 2.16 3.69
N ALA A 28 -5.80 2.50 4.86
CA ALA A 28 -5.19 3.80 5.10
C ALA A 28 -3.91 3.98 4.25
N ALA A 29 -3.05 2.96 4.15
CA ALA A 29 -1.83 3.02 3.35
C ALA A 29 -2.15 3.23 1.85
N VAL A 30 -3.11 2.48 1.31
CA VAL A 30 -3.54 2.64 -0.10
C VAL A 30 -4.12 4.03 -0.34
N ALA A 31 -4.91 4.58 0.59
CA ALA A 31 -5.46 5.93 0.46
C ALA A 31 -4.39 7.04 0.47
N HIS A 32 -3.23 6.79 1.08
CA HIS A 32 -2.13 7.76 1.15
C HIS A 32 -1.15 7.64 -0.04
N GLU A 33 -0.84 6.42 -0.46
CA GLU A 33 0.26 6.15 -1.41
C GLU A 33 -0.22 5.94 -2.85
N ALA A 34 -1.49 5.61 -3.05
CA ALA A 34 -2.04 5.29 -4.37
C ALA A 34 -2.95 6.41 -4.88
N GLU A 35 -2.85 6.66 -6.18
CA GLU A 35 -3.74 7.58 -6.89
C GLU A 35 -5.02 6.83 -7.29
N ALA A 36 -6.19 7.31 -6.86
CA ALA A 36 -7.45 6.71 -7.27
C ALA A 36 -7.69 6.92 -8.76
N VAL A 37 -8.12 5.87 -9.46
CA VAL A 37 -8.47 5.88 -10.88
C VAL A 37 -9.94 5.47 -11.03
N LEU A 38 -10.59 5.92 -12.10
CA LEU A 38 -11.98 5.58 -12.39
C LEU A 38 -12.21 4.05 -12.39
N GLY A 39 -13.40 3.64 -11.96
CA GLY A 39 -13.81 2.23 -11.95
C GLY A 39 -13.27 1.41 -10.77
N GLY A 40 -13.02 2.03 -9.62
CA GLY A 40 -12.60 1.33 -8.40
C GLY A 40 -11.15 0.81 -8.43
N LYS A 41 -10.34 1.31 -9.36
CA LYS A 41 -8.93 0.96 -9.50
C LYS A 41 -8.05 1.99 -8.81
N VAL A 42 -6.84 1.58 -8.44
CA VAL A 42 -5.83 2.48 -7.90
C VAL A 42 -4.55 2.34 -8.71
N LYS A 43 -3.85 3.44 -8.91
CA LYS A 43 -2.52 3.48 -9.50
C LYS A 43 -1.50 3.54 -8.36
N LEU A 44 -0.73 2.47 -8.24
CA LEU A 44 0.33 2.33 -7.24
C LEU A 44 1.69 2.53 -7.91
N THR A 45 2.51 3.42 -7.36
CA THR A 45 3.90 3.59 -7.82
C THR A 45 4.83 2.81 -6.90
N LEU A 46 5.47 1.75 -7.43
CA LEU A 46 6.43 0.95 -6.68
C LEU A 46 7.85 1.46 -6.93
N ARG A 47 8.56 1.85 -5.88
CA ARG A 47 10.02 2.07 -5.92
C ARG A 47 10.71 0.89 -5.24
N VAL A 48 11.46 0.12 -6.02
CA VAL A 48 12.16 -1.07 -5.53
C VAL A 48 13.67 -0.88 -5.64
N THR A 49 14.39 -1.27 -4.60
CA THR A 49 15.86 -1.35 -4.63
C THR A 49 16.23 -2.81 -4.77
N LEU A 50 16.97 -3.15 -5.83
CA LEU A 50 17.42 -4.50 -6.11
C LEU A 50 18.94 -4.55 -6.07
N SER A 51 19.49 -5.72 -5.73
CA SER A 51 20.90 -5.96 -6.03
C SER A 51 21.12 -5.92 -7.54
N ARG A 52 22.34 -5.57 -7.96
CA ARG A 52 22.73 -5.55 -9.37
C ARG A 52 22.39 -6.86 -10.08
N ALA A 53 22.73 -7.99 -9.46
CA ALA A 53 22.47 -9.32 -10.01
C ALA A 53 20.97 -9.62 -10.19
N GLN A 54 20.11 -9.12 -9.30
CA GLN A 54 18.65 -9.25 -9.45
C GLN A 54 18.14 -8.39 -10.61
N ALA A 55 18.59 -7.14 -10.73
CA ALA A 55 18.20 -6.24 -11.81
C ALA A 55 18.62 -6.78 -13.19
N GLU A 56 19.84 -7.30 -13.29
CA GLU A 56 20.35 -7.94 -14.52
C GLU A 56 19.52 -9.15 -14.91
N ARG A 57 19.22 -10.06 -13.97
CA ARG A 57 18.37 -11.23 -14.26
C ARG A 57 16.96 -10.85 -14.72
N LEU A 58 16.35 -9.86 -14.06
CA LEU A 58 15.01 -9.40 -14.41
C LEU A 58 15.00 -8.77 -15.81
N THR A 59 16.04 -7.98 -16.13
CA THR A 59 16.18 -7.33 -17.44
C THR A 59 16.47 -8.34 -18.54
N ALA A 60 17.38 -9.29 -18.30
CA ALA A 60 17.68 -10.37 -19.23
C ALA A 60 16.41 -11.17 -19.56
N ARG A 61 15.61 -11.51 -18.54
CA ARG A 61 14.32 -12.18 -18.75
C ARG A 61 13.36 -11.35 -19.62
N ALA A 62 13.21 -10.06 -19.34
CA ALA A 62 12.34 -9.18 -20.12
C ALA A 62 12.77 -9.16 -21.60
N ILE A 63 14.07 -9.05 -21.86
CA ILE A 63 14.64 -9.08 -23.22
C ILE A 63 14.39 -10.43 -23.90
N SER A 64 14.64 -11.55 -23.21
CA SER A 64 14.43 -12.90 -23.76
C SER A 64 12.97 -13.17 -24.12
N GLU A 65 12.03 -12.58 -23.38
CA GLU A 65 10.60 -12.69 -23.66
C GLU A 65 10.09 -11.63 -24.66
N GLY A 66 10.97 -10.74 -25.17
CA GLY A 66 10.59 -9.66 -26.09
C GLY A 66 9.70 -8.60 -25.46
N LYS A 67 9.72 -8.47 -24.13
CA LYS A 67 8.85 -7.58 -23.34
C LYS A 67 9.63 -6.39 -22.81
N ASN A 68 8.92 -5.27 -22.61
CA ASN A 68 9.45 -4.23 -21.74
C ASN A 68 9.39 -4.70 -20.26
N LEU A 69 10.26 -4.13 -19.43
CA LEU A 69 10.39 -4.52 -18.03
C LEU A 69 9.10 -4.31 -17.23
N ASN A 70 8.35 -3.24 -17.51
CA ASN A 70 7.10 -2.93 -16.81
C ASN A 70 6.01 -3.96 -17.11
N THR A 71 5.92 -4.45 -18.35
CA THR A 71 5.00 -5.52 -18.74
C THR A 71 5.34 -6.82 -18.01
N LEU A 72 6.61 -7.20 -17.97
CA LEU A 72 7.04 -8.38 -17.21
C LEU A 72 6.70 -8.25 -15.71
N VAL A 73 6.94 -7.09 -15.10
CA VAL A 73 6.58 -6.84 -13.70
C VAL A 73 5.06 -6.89 -13.49
N ALA A 74 4.28 -6.33 -14.42
CA ALA A 74 2.82 -6.40 -14.38
C ALA A 74 2.31 -7.84 -14.45
N GLU A 75 2.91 -8.69 -15.28
CA GLU A 75 2.57 -10.13 -15.34
C GLU A 75 2.91 -10.86 -14.03
N ILE A 76 4.09 -10.60 -13.46
CA ILE A 76 4.49 -11.18 -12.16
C ILE A 76 3.49 -10.79 -11.05
N LEU A 77 2.98 -9.58 -11.09
CA LEU A 77 1.97 -9.09 -10.14
C LEU A 77 0.54 -9.53 -10.47
N GLY A 78 0.33 -10.26 -11.58
CA GLY A 78 -0.99 -10.72 -12.02
C GLY A 78 -1.92 -9.60 -12.51
N VAL A 79 -1.37 -8.43 -12.88
CA VAL A 79 -2.13 -7.26 -13.34
C VAL A 79 -2.03 -7.02 -14.85
N ALA A 80 -1.32 -7.89 -15.57
CA ALA A 80 -1.29 -7.84 -17.03
C ALA A 80 -2.66 -8.21 -17.62
N PRO A 81 -3.09 -7.56 -18.72
CA PRO A 81 -4.25 -8.02 -19.46
C PRO A 81 -3.93 -9.42 -20.00
N THR A 82 -4.53 -10.44 -19.42
CA THR A 82 -4.57 -11.77 -20.03
C THR A 82 -5.26 -11.60 -21.38
N GLU A 83 -4.53 -11.77 -22.48
CA GLU A 83 -5.20 -11.90 -23.78
C GLU A 83 -6.20 -13.06 -23.70
N PRO A 84 -7.39 -12.94 -24.30
CA PRO A 84 -8.31 -14.05 -24.38
C PRO A 84 -7.64 -15.12 -25.25
N THR A 85 -7.43 -16.29 -24.69
CA THR A 85 -7.14 -17.49 -25.47
C THR A 85 -8.28 -17.67 -26.47
N ALA A 86 -7.97 -17.50 -27.76
CA ALA A 86 -8.83 -17.89 -28.87
C ALA A 86 -8.59 -19.36 -29.22
#